data_AF-A0A9E0CYE1-F1
#
_entry.id   AF-A0A9E0CYE1-F1
#
_cell.length_a   1.000
_cell.length_b   1.000
_cell.length_c   1.000
_cell.angle_alpha   90.00
_cell.angle_beta   90.00
_cell.angle_gamma   90.00
#
_symmetry.space_group_name_H-M   'P 1'
#
loop_
_entity.id
_entity.type
_entity.pdbx_description
1 polymer ?
#
loop_
_entity_poly.entity_id
_entity_poly.type
_entity_poly.pdbx_seq_one_letter_code
_entity_poly.pdbx_strand_id
1 'polypeptide(L)'
;TVDAGNKTFTLYHMVGAHAPYEMNEQCVDVGETETSLDKQIQGVFRYINGYMQQMKDKGVYDNSTVIITADHGGYGLYERPAVFVKMADTHNDVMQVNSDSVTFKNLYATYGEAALGQKSNYGNTLFDMAGVSQSRYHVAPWDVSKGMYPADEYLKNRDYSVFRIEGDAVNPQISVIKDEQQMKNINN
;
A
#
# COMPACT_ATOMS: atom_id res chain seq x y z
N THR A 1 21.05 6.54 -17.70
CA THR A 1 20.82 6.05 -19.07
C THR A 1 19.91 4.84 -18.98
N VAL A 2 18.71 4.92 -19.55
CA VAL A 2 17.82 3.76 -19.66
C VAL A 2 18.36 2.96 -20.83
N ASP A 3 18.91 1.78 -20.54
CA ASP A 3 19.49 0.90 -21.54
C ASP A 3 18.35 0.31 -22.38
N ALA A 4 18.26 0.73 -23.63
CA ALA A 4 17.19 0.35 -24.54
C ALA A 4 17.36 -1.14 -24.91
N GLY A 5 16.77 -2.02 -24.10
CA GLY A 5 16.81 -3.47 -24.30
C GLY A 5 16.72 -4.30 -23.02
N ASN A 6 17.01 -3.70 -21.86
CA ASN A 6 17.01 -4.39 -20.58
C ASN A 6 15.74 -4.11 -19.77
N LYS A 7 15.19 -5.15 -19.11
CA LYS A 7 14.12 -4.99 -18.12
C LYS A 7 14.62 -4.10 -16.98
N THR A 8 13.84 -3.10 -16.60
CA THR A 8 14.19 -2.18 -15.51
C THR A 8 13.22 -2.33 -14.34
N PHE A 9 13.76 -2.36 -13.12
CA PHE A 9 12.99 -2.14 -11.90
C PHE A 9 13.22 -0.70 -11.44
N THR A 10 12.14 0.04 -11.21
CA THR A 10 12.20 1.43 -10.77
C THR A 10 11.25 1.62 -9.60
N LEU A 11 11.77 2.18 -8.50
CA LEU A 11 10.99 2.56 -7.33
C LEU A 11 10.97 4.07 -7.20
N TYR A 12 9.78 4.66 -7.22
CA TYR A 12 9.57 6.06 -6.90
C TYR A 12 8.95 6.15 -5.51
N HIS A 13 9.63 6.83 -4.60
CA HIS A 13 9.09 7.18 -3.29
C HIS A 13 8.60 8.62 -3.34
N MET A 14 7.33 8.83 -3.01
CA MET A 14 6.70 10.16 -2.95
C MET A 14 6.40 10.49 -1.49
N VAL A 15 6.41 11.77 -1.12
CA VAL A 15 5.90 12.22 0.20
C VAL A 15 4.42 11.84 0.37
N GLY A 16 3.68 11.77 -0.74
CA GLY A 16 2.29 11.34 -0.73
C GLY A 16 1.39 12.32 0.01
N ALA A 17 0.44 11.79 0.76
CA ALA A 17 -0.56 12.55 1.50
C ALA A 17 -0.19 12.69 2.99
N HIS A 18 1.09 12.94 3.28
CA HIS A 18 1.59 13.18 4.63
C HIS A 18 1.38 14.65 5.04
N ALA A 19 1.10 14.91 6.32
CA ALA A 19 1.00 16.26 6.87
C ALA A 19 2.39 16.84 7.24
N PRO A 20 2.60 18.18 7.27
CA PRO A 20 1.67 19.21 6.84
C PRO A 20 1.34 19.09 5.35
N TYR A 21 0.10 19.41 4.99
CA TYR A 21 -0.32 19.39 3.60
C TYR A 21 0.11 20.70 2.96
N GLU A 22 0.83 20.63 1.85
CA GLU A 22 1.42 21.81 1.20
C GLU A 22 1.07 21.89 -0.30
N MET A 23 0.55 20.81 -0.89
CA MET A 23 0.28 20.72 -2.32
C MET A 23 -1.23 20.68 -2.61
N ASN A 24 -1.69 21.50 -3.55
CA ASN A 24 -3.10 21.50 -4.00
C ASN A 24 -3.40 20.40 -5.05
N GLU A 25 -4.66 20.32 -5.49
CA GLU A 25 -5.12 19.33 -6.46
C GLU A 25 -4.50 19.47 -7.86
N GLN A 26 -3.88 20.62 -8.17
CA GLN A 26 -3.15 20.86 -9.41
C GLN A 26 -1.67 20.44 -9.35
N CYS A 27 -1.25 19.81 -8.25
CA CYS A 27 0.15 19.44 -7.98
C CYS A 27 1.07 20.67 -7.85
N VAL A 28 0.54 21.77 -7.29
CA VAL A 28 1.28 23.00 -7.03
C VAL A 28 1.44 23.17 -5.52
N ASP A 29 2.66 23.50 -5.08
CA ASP A 29 2.93 23.92 -3.72
C ASP A 29 2.24 25.28 -3.45
N VAL A 30 1.36 25.29 -2.46
CA VAL A 30 0.57 26.44 -2.03
C VAL A 30 0.75 26.72 -0.53
N GLY A 31 1.73 26.07 0.12
CA GLY A 31 1.83 26.02 1.57
C GLY A 31 0.60 25.42 2.25
N GLU A 32 0.44 25.67 3.54
CA GLU A 32 -0.59 24.98 4.37
C GLU A 32 -2.00 25.60 4.30
N THR A 33 -2.19 26.72 3.59
CA THR A 33 -3.44 27.50 3.68
C THR A 33 -4.50 27.14 2.64
N GLU A 34 -4.09 26.69 1.44
CA GLU A 34 -5.03 26.45 0.32
C GLU A 34 -5.15 24.97 -0.05
N THR A 35 -4.78 24.09 0.86
CA THR A 35 -4.76 22.65 0.66
C THR A 35 -5.49 21.90 1.78
N SER A 36 -5.61 20.59 1.61
CA SER A 36 -6.18 19.63 2.54
C SER A 36 -5.62 18.25 2.21
N LEU A 37 -5.87 17.26 3.07
CA LEU A 37 -5.58 15.86 2.77
C LEU A 37 -6.10 15.46 1.38
N ASP A 38 -7.38 15.74 1.11
CA ASP A 38 -8.04 15.35 -0.15
C ASP A 38 -7.42 16.05 -1.36
N LYS A 39 -7.11 17.35 -1.25
CA LYS A 39 -6.46 18.10 -2.32
C LYS A 39 -5.06 17.58 -2.61
N GLN A 40 -4.28 17.28 -1.57
CA GLN A 40 -2.96 16.71 -1.74
C GLN A 40 -3.02 15.31 -2.37
N ILE A 41 -3.98 14.47 -1.98
CA ILE A 41 -4.24 13.17 -2.64
C ILE A 41 -4.54 13.38 -4.13
N GLN A 42 -5.42 14.32 -4.48
CA GLN A 42 -5.74 14.63 -5.88
C GLN A 42 -4.50 15.09 -6.66
N GLY A 43 -3.65 15.95 -6.06
CA GLY A 43 -2.39 16.40 -6.64
C GLY A 43 -1.40 15.25 -6.87
N VAL A 44 -1.26 14.33 -5.90
CA VAL A 44 -0.44 13.12 -6.02
C VAL A 44 -0.91 12.27 -7.21
N PHE A 45 -2.21 11.99 -7.30
CA PHE A 45 -2.75 11.21 -8.42
C PHE A 45 -2.66 11.94 -9.76
N ARG A 46 -2.72 13.27 -9.78
CA ARG A 46 -2.44 14.07 -10.98
C ARG A 46 -1.00 13.84 -11.46
N TYR A 47 -0.02 13.86 -10.55
CA TYR A 47 1.38 13.57 -10.88
C TYR A 47 1.55 12.14 -11.42
N ILE A 48 0.98 11.14 -10.73
CA ILE A 48 1.00 9.73 -11.14
C ILE A 48 0.37 9.55 -12.54
N ASN A 49 -0.77 10.20 -12.80
CA ASN A 49 -1.43 10.17 -14.11
C ASN A 49 -0.54 10.78 -15.20
N GLY A 50 0.14 11.89 -14.91
CA GLY A 50 1.11 12.50 -15.82
C GLY A 50 2.28 11.57 -16.13
N TYR A 51 2.78 10.83 -15.15
CA TYR A 51 3.84 9.83 -15.36
C TYR A 51 3.34 8.66 -16.22
N MET A 52 2.15 8.13 -15.93
CA MET A 52 1.55 7.06 -16.74
C MET A 52 1.29 7.50 -18.18
N GLN A 53 0.88 8.75 -18.42
CA GLN A 53 0.73 9.28 -19.77
C GLN A 53 2.07 9.32 -20.52
N GLN A 54 3.14 9.77 -19.87
CA GLN A 54 4.48 9.74 -20.47
C GLN A 54 4.95 8.32 -20.79
N MET A 55 4.59 7.33 -19.97
CA MET A 55 4.87 5.92 -20.29
C MET A 55 4.13 5.46 -21.55
N LYS A 56 2.87 5.88 -21.73
CA LYS A 56 2.06 5.59 -22.93
C LYS A 56 2.66 6.27 -24.16
N ASP A 57 3.00 7.54 -24.06
CA ASP A 57 3.60 8.31 -25.16
C ASP A 57 4.93 7.72 -25.62
N LYS A 58 5.68 7.09 -24.71
CA LYS A 58 6.93 6.38 -24.98
C LYS A 58 6.75 4.92 -25.39
N GLY A 59 5.51 4.41 -25.44
CA GLY A 59 5.22 3.03 -25.83
C GLY A 59 5.67 1.96 -24.82
N VAL A 60 5.92 2.33 -23.55
CA VAL A 60 6.39 1.39 -22.53
C VAL A 60 5.32 0.98 -21.53
N TYR A 61 4.17 1.65 -21.52
CA TYR A 61 3.09 1.39 -20.55
C TYR A 61 2.55 -0.04 -20.63
N ASP A 62 2.25 -0.54 -21.83
CA ASP A 62 1.58 -1.84 -22.00
C ASP A 62 2.47 -3.01 -21.55
N ASN A 63 3.77 -2.96 -21.84
CA ASN A 63 4.75 -3.96 -21.41
C ASN A 63 5.29 -3.73 -19.98
N SER A 64 4.76 -2.76 -19.23
CA SER A 64 5.16 -2.50 -17.84
C SER A 64 4.17 -3.08 -16.84
N THR A 65 4.68 -3.65 -15.74
CA THR A 65 3.88 -3.83 -14.52
C THR A 65 4.00 -2.57 -13.68
N VAL A 66 2.87 -1.99 -13.31
CA VAL A 66 2.79 -0.76 -12.51
C VAL A 66 2.07 -1.07 -11.21
N ILE A 67 2.69 -0.70 -10.10
CA ILE A 67 2.13 -0.85 -8.76
C ILE A 67 2.14 0.52 -8.10
N ILE A 68 0.98 0.95 -7.60
CA ILE A 68 0.83 2.16 -6.78
C ILE A 68 0.35 1.72 -5.41
N THR A 69 1.12 2.02 -4.37
CA THR A 69 0.79 1.67 -3.00
C THR A 69 1.23 2.77 -2.04
N ALA A 70 0.73 2.69 -0.80
CA ALA A 70 1.29 3.41 0.34
C ALA A 70 2.05 2.45 1.27
N ASP A 71 2.88 3.02 2.13
CA ASP A 71 3.54 2.33 3.26
C ASP A 71 2.54 2.04 4.40
N HIS A 72 1.56 2.92 4.60
CA HIS A 72 0.44 2.72 5.52
C HIS A 72 -0.86 3.38 5.03
N GLY A 73 -1.97 3.09 5.73
CA GLY A 73 -3.27 3.75 5.49
C GLY A 73 -3.43 5.07 6.23
N GLY A 74 -4.60 5.69 6.12
CA GLY A 74 -4.98 6.90 6.88
C GLY A 74 -6.17 6.73 7.83
N TYR A 75 -6.75 5.53 7.88
CA TYR A 75 -7.94 5.22 8.68
C TYR A 75 -7.59 4.35 9.88
N GLY A 76 -8.25 4.55 11.02
CA GLY A 76 -8.12 3.69 12.20
C GLY A 76 -6.70 3.67 12.76
N LEU A 77 -6.07 2.50 12.74
CA LEU A 77 -4.68 2.26 13.13
C LEU A 77 -3.67 2.53 12.01
N TYR A 78 -4.12 3.11 10.90
CA TYR A 78 -3.38 3.22 9.62
C TYR A 78 -3.20 1.87 8.92
N GLU A 79 -4.10 0.92 9.13
CA GLU A 79 -3.93 -0.47 8.69
C GLU A 79 -4.33 -0.76 7.24
N ARG A 80 -4.83 0.25 6.51
CA ARG A 80 -5.45 0.09 5.19
C ARG A 80 -4.77 0.95 4.12
N PRO A 81 -3.58 0.56 3.62
CA PRO A 81 -2.99 1.22 2.47
C PRO A 81 -3.81 0.93 1.20
N ALA A 82 -3.85 1.90 0.28
CA ALA A 82 -4.36 1.66 -1.05
C ALA A 82 -3.37 0.81 -1.86
N VAL A 83 -3.86 -0.12 -2.68
CA VAL A 83 -3.04 -0.94 -3.58
C VAL A 83 -3.71 -0.96 -4.94
N PHE A 84 -3.03 -0.41 -5.95
CA PHE A 84 -3.43 -0.50 -7.36
C PHE A 84 -2.37 -1.25 -8.13
N VAL A 85 -2.79 -2.20 -8.96
CA VAL A 85 -1.88 -3.03 -9.76
C VAL A 85 -2.37 -3.11 -11.18
N LYS A 86 -1.45 -2.87 -12.12
CA LYS A 86 -1.58 -3.20 -13.54
C LYS A 86 -0.43 -4.13 -13.89
N MET A 87 -0.74 -5.37 -14.26
CA MET A 87 0.28 -6.30 -14.78
C MET A 87 0.62 -5.94 -16.24
N ALA A 88 1.83 -6.28 -16.68
CA ALA A 88 2.22 -6.18 -18.09
C ALA A 88 1.20 -6.93 -18.98
N ASP A 89 0.96 -6.40 -20.18
CA ASP A 89 0.04 -6.94 -21.19
C ASP A 89 -1.41 -7.15 -20.74
N THR A 90 -1.80 -6.60 -19.58
CA THR A 90 -3.18 -6.67 -19.06
C THR A 90 -3.96 -5.40 -19.41
N HIS A 91 -5.17 -5.59 -19.93
CA HIS A 91 -6.06 -4.52 -20.36
C HIS A 91 -7.45 -4.73 -19.75
N ASN A 92 -8.00 -3.68 -19.15
CA ASN A 92 -9.36 -3.67 -18.60
C ASN A 92 -10.08 -2.42 -19.08
N ASP A 93 -11.31 -2.56 -19.57
CA ASP A 93 -12.14 -1.41 -19.97
C ASP A 93 -12.59 -0.57 -18.77
N VAL A 94 -12.69 -1.21 -17.59
CA VAL A 94 -13.09 -0.58 -16.33
C VAL A 94 -12.21 -1.07 -15.17
N MET A 95 -12.10 -0.25 -14.12
CA MET A 95 -11.38 -0.62 -12.90
C MET A 95 -11.97 -1.89 -12.30
N GLN A 96 -11.11 -2.90 -12.07
CA GLN A 96 -11.47 -4.11 -11.34
C GLN A 96 -11.21 -3.89 -9.85
N VAL A 97 -12.15 -4.31 -9.00
CA VAL A 97 -12.06 -4.18 -7.55
C VAL A 97 -12.20 -5.56 -6.94
N ASN A 98 -11.29 -5.93 -6.05
CA ASN A 98 -11.40 -7.13 -5.22
C ASN A 98 -11.45 -6.75 -3.74
N SER A 99 -11.97 -7.68 -2.93
CA SER A 99 -12.01 -7.56 -1.46
C SER A 99 -11.24 -8.71 -0.79
N ASP A 100 -10.32 -9.33 -1.53
CA ASP A 100 -9.50 -10.42 -1.02
C ASP A 100 -8.63 -9.92 0.14
N SER A 101 -8.42 -10.78 1.13
CA SER A 101 -7.47 -10.49 2.21
C SER A 101 -6.07 -10.50 1.62
N VAL A 102 -5.36 -9.37 1.65
CA VAL A 102 -3.98 -9.25 1.14
C VAL A 102 -3.05 -8.61 2.18
N THR A 103 -1.75 -8.90 2.06
CA THR A 103 -0.67 -8.31 2.86
C THR A 103 0.44 -7.78 1.95
N PHE A 104 1.38 -7.01 2.50
CA PHE A 104 2.58 -6.62 1.74
C PHE A 104 3.41 -7.81 1.24
N LYS A 105 3.35 -8.99 1.89
CA LYS A 105 3.99 -10.21 1.37
C LYS A 105 3.40 -10.62 0.01
N ASN A 106 2.10 -10.46 -0.20
CA ASN A 106 1.47 -10.72 -1.49
C ASN A 106 1.90 -9.70 -2.55
N LEU A 107 2.13 -8.45 -2.15
CA LEU A 107 2.70 -7.42 -3.04
C LEU A 107 4.12 -7.80 -3.47
N TYR A 108 4.95 -8.24 -2.52
CA TYR A 108 6.32 -8.72 -2.77
C TYR A 108 6.36 -9.92 -3.72
N ALA A 109 5.44 -10.88 -3.53
CA ALA A 109 5.29 -12.00 -4.44
C ALA A 109 4.88 -11.54 -5.85
N THR A 110 3.96 -10.58 -5.94
CA THR A 110 3.42 -10.09 -7.23
C THR A 110 4.50 -9.42 -8.09
N TYR A 111 5.25 -8.44 -7.56
CA TYR A 111 6.31 -7.85 -8.38
C TYR A 111 7.52 -8.77 -8.54
N GLY A 112 7.75 -9.69 -7.60
CA GLY A 112 8.76 -10.74 -7.76
C GLY A 112 8.46 -11.61 -8.97
N GLU A 113 7.20 -12.04 -9.11
CA GLU A 113 6.75 -12.79 -10.28
C GLU A 113 6.86 -11.95 -11.56
N ALA A 114 6.42 -10.68 -11.53
CA ALA A 114 6.54 -9.78 -12.68
C ALA A 114 7.99 -9.55 -13.14
N ALA A 115 8.92 -9.38 -12.19
CA ALA A 115 10.32 -9.13 -12.48
C ALA A 115 11.03 -10.39 -13.03
N LEU A 116 10.74 -11.55 -12.44
CA LEU A 116 11.42 -12.80 -12.76
C LEU A 116 10.75 -13.58 -13.91
N GLY A 117 9.48 -13.30 -14.23
CA GLY A 117 8.70 -14.03 -15.24
C GLY A 117 8.37 -15.46 -14.83
N GLN A 118 8.48 -15.79 -13.56
CA GLN A 118 8.19 -17.10 -12.98
C GLN A 118 7.58 -16.93 -11.60
N LYS A 119 6.75 -17.90 -11.19
CA LYS A 119 6.12 -17.86 -9.87
C LYS A 119 7.17 -17.65 -8.80
N SER A 120 6.96 -16.60 -8.03
CA SER A 120 7.92 -16.19 -7.02
C SER A 120 7.95 -17.17 -5.85
N ASN A 121 9.14 -17.46 -5.31
CA ASN A 121 9.28 -18.20 -4.04
C ASN A 121 8.82 -17.38 -2.82
N TYR A 122 8.38 -16.12 -3.01
CA TYR A 122 7.88 -15.24 -1.95
C TYR A 122 6.42 -15.52 -1.57
N GLY A 123 5.80 -16.60 -2.07
CA GLY A 123 4.46 -17.06 -1.71
C GLY A 123 3.39 -16.67 -2.73
N ASN A 124 2.14 -16.56 -2.25
CA ASN A 124 0.99 -16.23 -3.08
C ASN A 124 1.02 -14.77 -3.52
N THR A 125 0.81 -14.52 -4.81
CA THR A 125 0.62 -13.16 -5.36
C THR A 125 -0.73 -12.59 -4.92
N LEU A 126 -0.99 -11.31 -5.23
CA LEU A 126 -2.31 -10.71 -5.01
C LEU A 126 -3.43 -11.45 -5.76
N PHE A 127 -3.11 -12.06 -6.89
CA PHE A 127 -4.07 -12.75 -7.77
C PHE A 127 -4.35 -14.20 -7.35
N ASP A 128 -3.55 -14.75 -6.44
CA ASP A 128 -3.74 -16.09 -5.86
C ASP A 128 -4.67 -16.07 -4.62
N MET A 129 -5.15 -14.89 -4.20
CA MET A 129 -5.82 -14.72 -2.90
C MET A 129 -7.34 -14.88 -2.93
N ALA A 130 -7.92 -15.15 -4.08
CA ALA A 130 -9.36 -15.39 -4.22
C ALA A 130 -9.81 -16.54 -3.30
N GLY A 131 -10.71 -16.23 -2.35
CA GLY A 131 -11.23 -17.20 -1.38
C GLY A 131 -10.24 -17.65 -0.30
N VAL A 132 -9.04 -17.08 -0.26
CA VAL A 132 -8.04 -17.40 0.75
C VAL A 132 -8.25 -16.51 1.98
N SER A 133 -8.50 -17.14 3.11
CA SER A 133 -8.51 -16.45 4.41
C SER A 133 -7.08 -16.35 4.94
N GLN A 134 -6.65 -15.12 5.24
CA GLN A 134 -5.37 -14.89 5.93
C GLN A 134 -5.49 -13.78 6.96
N SER A 135 -4.76 -13.96 8.05
CA SER A 135 -4.49 -12.93 9.05
C SER A 135 -3.59 -11.85 8.45
N ARG A 136 -3.96 -10.59 8.64
CA ARG A 136 -3.10 -9.45 8.33
C ARG A 136 -2.52 -8.92 9.64
N TYR A 137 -1.26 -8.51 9.61
CA TYR A 137 -0.59 -7.95 10.78
C TYR A 137 -0.20 -6.51 10.48
N HIS A 138 -0.44 -5.62 11.43
CA HIS A 138 -0.15 -4.20 11.30
C HIS A 138 0.56 -3.68 12.53
N VAL A 139 1.53 -2.79 12.33
CA VAL A 139 2.23 -2.10 13.41
C VAL A 139 1.68 -0.69 13.47
N ALA A 140 1.11 -0.30 14.61
CA ALA A 140 0.64 1.05 14.84
C ALA A 140 1.52 1.76 15.87
N PRO A 141 1.82 3.06 15.67
CA PRO A 141 2.58 3.84 16.64
C PRO A 141 1.79 4.07 17.93
N TRP A 142 2.50 4.42 19.01
CA TRP A 142 1.95 4.59 20.34
C TRP A 142 0.80 5.62 20.41
N ASP A 143 0.90 6.72 19.67
CA ASP A 143 -0.03 7.83 19.69
C ASP A 143 -1.37 7.47 19.05
N VAL A 144 -1.32 6.76 17.93
CA VAL A 144 -2.50 6.22 17.24
C VAL A 144 -3.16 5.11 18.08
N SER A 145 -2.37 4.15 18.56
CA SER A 145 -2.89 2.99 19.30
C SER A 145 -3.51 3.38 20.65
N LYS A 146 -2.87 4.25 21.45
CA LYS A 146 -3.46 4.75 22.70
C LYS A 146 -4.72 5.60 22.46
N GLY A 147 -4.73 6.37 21.35
CA GLY A 147 -5.84 7.25 21.00
C GLY A 147 -7.10 6.45 20.66
N MET A 148 -6.91 5.34 19.93
CA MET A 148 -8.00 4.45 19.56
C MET A 148 -8.48 3.55 20.71
N TYR A 149 -7.58 3.15 21.61
CA TYR A 149 -7.88 2.25 22.73
C TYR A 149 -7.45 2.82 24.09
N PRO A 150 -8.06 3.93 24.55
CA PRO A 150 -7.59 4.68 25.72
C PRO A 150 -7.74 3.92 27.05
N ALA A 151 -8.51 2.83 27.09
CA ALA A 151 -8.69 2.01 28.28
C ALA A 151 -7.66 0.87 28.41
N ASP A 152 -6.88 0.57 27.36
CA ASP A 152 -5.93 -0.55 27.39
C ASP A 152 -4.56 -0.10 27.94
N GLU A 153 -4.29 -0.45 29.20
CA GLU A 153 -3.01 -0.13 29.88
C GLU A 153 -1.78 -0.76 29.20
N TYR A 154 -1.94 -1.85 28.46
CA TYR A 154 -0.83 -2.43 27.70
C TYR A 154 -0.37 -1.49 26.58
N LEU A 155 -1.31 -0.87 25.86
CA LEU A 155 -1.01 0.01 24.73
C LEU A 155 -0.37 1.34 25.18
N LYS A 156 -0.71 1.83 26.38
CA LYS A 156 -0.15 3.08 26.92
C LYS A 156 1.34 3.04 27.21
N ASN A 157 1.88 1.85 27.45
CA ASN A 157 3.26 1.66 27.93
C ASN A 157 4.18 1.11 26.83
N ARG A 158 3.86 1.35 25.54
CA ARG A 158 4.67 0.87 24.41
C ARG A 158 4.86 1.96 23.35
N ASP A 159 6.02 1.96 22.70
CA ASP A 159 6.32 2.85 21.56
C ASP A 159 5.57 2.45 20.29
N TYR A 160 5.24 1.16 20.16
CA TYR A 160 4.43 0.61 19.08
C TYR A 160 3.72 -0.66 19.54
N SER A 161 2.65 -1.00 18.84
CA SER A 161 1.88 -2.21 19.09
C SER A 161 1.59 -2.96 17.80
N VAL A 162 1.62 -4.29 17.87
CA VAL A 162 1.30 -5.17 16.75
C VAL A 162 -0.15 -5.61 16.87
N PHE A 163 -0.90 -5.43 15.80
CA PHE A 163 -2.31 -5.81 15.70
C PHE A 163 -2.47 -6.95 14.71
N ARG A 164 -3.31 -7.92 15.06
CA ARG A 164 -3.83 -8.94 14.17
C ARG A 164 -5.19 -8.49 13.66
N ILE A 165 -5.35 -8.55 12.35
CA ILE A 165 -6.55 -8.15 11.63
C ILE A 165 -7.07 -9.36 10.87
N GLU A 166 -8.26 -9.80 11.25
CA GLU A 166 -9.02 -10.86 10.59
C GLU A 166 -10.22 -10.27 9.83
N GLY A 167 -10.90 -11.09 9.03
CA GLY A 167 -12.08 -10.67 8.26
C GLY A 167 -11.72 -9.88 7.00
N ASP A 168 -12.71 -9.24 6.37
CA ASP A 168 -12.53 -8.41 5.17
C ASP A 168 -12.35 -6.92 5.52
N ALA A 169 -12.21 -6.07 4.50
CA ALA A 169 -12.05 -4.63 4.68
C ALA A 169 -13.32 -3.93 5.21
N VAL A 170 -14.50 -4.55 5.07
CA VAL A 170 -15.78 -4.00 5.51
C VAL A 170 -16.01 -4.31 6.99
N ASN A 171 -15.72 -5.54 7.44
CA ASN A 171 -15.95 -6.03 8.79
C ASN A 171 -14.68 -6.60 9.45
N PRO A 172 -13.61 -5.79 9.62
CA PRO A 172 -12.37 -6.29 10.19
C PRO A 172 -12.52 -6.58 11.69
N GLN A 173 -11.95 -7.69 12.13
CA GLN A 173 -11.78 -8.00 13.54
C GLN A 173 -10.34 -7.69 13.94
N ILE A 174 -10.16 -6.64 14.74
CA ILE A 174 -8.84 -6.12 15.11
C ILE A 174 -8.56 -6.48 16.57
N SER A 175 -7.40 -7.07 16.83
CA SER A 175 -6.94 -7.42 18.17
C SER A 175 -5.45 -7.13 18.34
N VAL A 176 -5.05 -6.65 19.53
CA VAL A 176 -3.63 -6.43 19.86
C VAL A 176 -2.95 -7.75 20.22
N ILE A 177 -1.74 -7.96 19.72
CA ILE A 177 -0.88 -9.07 20.13
C ILE A 177 -0.04 -8.63 21.33
N LYS A 178 -0.30 -9.25 22.48
CA LYS A 178 0.42 -8.96 23.73
C LYS A 178 1.54 -9.95 24.03
N ASP A 179 1.53 -11.11 23.38
CA ASP A 179 2.51 -12.17 23.57
C ASP A 179 3.75 -11.95 22.69
N GLU A 180 4.92 -11.83 23.32
CA GLU A 180 6.18 -11.56 22.61
C GLU A 180 6.66 -12.73 21.74
N GLN A 181 6.33 -13.96 22.12
CA GLN A 181 6.70 -15.14 21.35
C GLN A 181 5.85 -15.25 20.08
N GLN A 182 4.57 -14.91 20.17
CA GLN A 182 3.67 -14.76 19.03
C GLN A 182 4.19 -13.67 18.10
N MET A 183 4.62 -12.51 18.61
CA MET A 183 5.19 -11.43 17.78
C MET A 183 6.43 -11.89 16.99
N LYS A 184 7.33 -12.67 17.61
CA LYS A 184 8.53 -13.21 16.93
C LYS A 184 8.18 -14.16 15.79
N ASN A 185 7.03 -14.83 15.84
CA ASN A 185 6.62 -15.81 14.85
C ASN A 185 5.89 -15.22 13.63
N ILE A 186 5.56 -13.92 13.61
CA ILE A 186 4.82 -13.28 12.50
C ILE A 186 5.65 -13.18 11.21
N ASN A 187 6.98 -13.10 11.35
CA ASN A 187 7.91 -12.89 10.25
C ASN A 187 8.64 -14.15 9.78
N ASN A 188 8.47 -15.27 10.50
CA ASN A 188 8.97 -16.59 10.08
C ASN A 188 7.94 -17.29 9.17
#